data_AF-Q3HUM0-F1
#
_entry.id   AF-Q3HUM0-F1
#
_cell.length_a   1.000
_cell.length_b   1.000
_cell.length_c   1.000
_cell.angle_alpha   90.00
_cell.angle_beta   90.00
_cell.angle_gamma   90.00
#
_symmetry.space_group_name_H-M   'P 1'
#
loop_
_entity.id
_entity.type
_entity.pdbx_description
1 polymer ?
#
loop_
_entity_poly.entity_id
_entity_poly.type
_entity_poly.pdbx_seq_one_letter_code
_entity_poly.pdbx_strand_id
1 'polypeptide(L)'
;HVTHETGSMCYIEEINKAEYCDRSRYPCAQGKRYYGRGPLQLTWNYNYQEAGKANGFDGVANPDIVARDPVLAWRTALWFWMTNVRAVLPQGFGATIRAI
;
A
#
# COMPACT_ATOMS: atom_id res chain seq x y z
N HIS A 1 -0.53 1.63 -13.85
CA HIS A 1 -0.53 1.43 -12.39
C HIS A 1 0.30 2.49 -11.71
N VAL A 2 1.59 2.28 -11.42
CA VAL A 2 2.41 3.26 -10.67
C VAL A 2 2.28 4.70 -11.18
N THR A 3 2.47 4.94 -12.48
CA THR A 3 2.33 6.28 -13.08
C THR A 3 0.95 6.91 -12.85
N HIS A 4 -0.12 6.10 -12.87
CA HIS A 4 -1.48 6.57 -12.62
C HIS A 4 -1.68 6.91 -11.14
N GLU A 5 -1.33 5.98 -10.23
CA GLU A 5 -1.52 6.12 -8.79
C GLU A 5 -0.73 7.29 -8.18
N THR A 6 0.42 7.61 -8.75
CA THR A 6 1.35 8.62 -8.19
C THR A 6 1.34 9.94 -8.94
N GLY A 7 0.53 10.08 -9.99
CA GLY A 7 0.60 11.24 -10.89
C GLY A 7 1.99 11.42 -11.48
N SER A 8 2.51 10.38 -12.15
CA SER A 8 3.88 10.34 -12.69
C SER A 8 4.97 10.53 -11.63
N MET A 9 4.84 9.83 -10.50
CA MET A 9 5.75 9.89 -9.35
C MET A 9 5.82 11.26 -8.66
N CYS A 10 4.82 12.13 -8.86
CA CYS A 10 4.73 13.41 -8.17
C CYS A 10 4.32 13.25 -6.70
N TYR A 11 3.44 12.28 -6.41
CA TYR A 11 2.86 12.08 -5.09
C TYR A 11 3.40 10.81 -4.43
N ILE A 12 3.97 10.99 -3.23
CA ILE A 12 4.33 9.90 -2.33
C ILE A 12 3.13 9.46 -1.51
N GLU A 13 2.30 10.41 -1.08
CA GLU A 13 1.16 10.20 -0.20
C GLU A 13 -0.13 10.62 -0.89
N GLU A 14 -1.22 9.97 -0.53
CA GLU A 14 -2.57 10.36 -0.90
C GLU A 14 -2.84 11.82 -0.49
N ILE A 15 -3.52 12.56 -1.37
CA ILE A 15 -3.84 13.97 -1.15
C ILE A 15 -4.87 14.13 -0.02
N ASN A 16 -5.95 13.35 -0.07
CA ASN A 16 -7.07 13.42 0.88
C ASN A 16 -6.97 12.35 1.97
N LYS A 17 -6.06 12.56 2.92
CA LYS A 17 -5.64 11.58 3.94
C LYS A 17 -6.72 11.13 4.94
N ALA A 18 -7.53 10.14 4.57
CA ALA A 18 -8.48 9.49 5.47
C ALA A 18 -7.82 8.47 6.43
N GLU A 19 -8.59 7.92 7.38
CA GLU A 19 -8.06 6.99 8.41
C GLU A 19 -7.72 5.61 7.85
N TYR A 20 -8.57 5.07 6.96
CA TYR A 20 -8.44 3.72 6.38
C TYR A 20 -8.19 2.62 7.42
N CYS A 21 -9.00 2.63 8.48
CA CYS A 21 -8.92 1.69 9.58
C CYS A 21 -10.15 0.77 9.61
N ASP A 22 -9.95 -0.51 9.28
CA ASP A 22 -10.93 -1.56 9.47
C ASP A 22 -10.61 -2.37 10.74
N ARG A 23 -11.28 -2.00 11.85
CA ARG A 23 -11.11 -2.61 13.17
C ARG A 23 -11.63 -4.05 13.25
N SER A 24 -12.42 -4.51 12.27
CA SER A 24 -12.92 -5.88 12.24
C SER A 24 -11.87 -6.91 11.79
N ARG A 25 -10.87 -6.46 11.03
CA ARG A 25 -9.80 -7.32 10.48
C ARG A 25 -8.52 -7.26 11.29
N TYR A 26 -8.09 -6.05 11.65
CA TYR A 26 -6.84 -5.81 12.38
C TYR A 26 -6.96 -4.62 13.33
N PRO A 27 -6.20 -4.59 14.44
CA PRO A 27 -6.15 -3.41 15.30
C PRO A 27 -5.53 -2.22 14.54
N CYS A 28 -5.95 -1.02 14.92
CA CYS A 28 -5.39 0.23 14.42
C CYS A 28 -4.68 0.94 15.55
N ALA A 29 -3.46 1.41 15.29
CA ALA A 29 -2.70 2.18 16.27
C ALA A 29 -3.33 3.57 16.47
N GLN A 30 -3.36 4.03 17.72
CA GLN A 30 -3.92 5.33 18.07
C GLN A 30 -3.19 6.46 17.33
N GLY A 31 -3.96 7.36 16.70
CA GLY A 31 -3.40 8.50 15.96
C GLY A 31 -2.75 8.15 14.62
N LYS A 32 -2.73 6.87 14.22
CA LYS A 32 -2.22 6.45 12.92
C LYS A 32 -3.32 6.38 11.88
N ARG A 33 -2.92 6.60 10.63
CA ARG A 33 -3.78 6.56 9.45
C ARG A 33 -3.10 5.77 8.35
N TYR A 34 -3.90 5.00 7.62
CA TYR A 34 -3.45 4.04 6.61
C TYR A 34 -3.87 4.44 5.21
N TYR A 35 -3.89 5.75 4.93
CA TYR A 35 -4.06 6.31 3.59
C TYR A 35 -2.94 5.86 2.63
N GLY A 36 -3.17 6.10 1.33
CA GLY A 36 -2.26 5.70 0.27
C GLY A 36 -0.84 6.22 0.45
N ARG A 37 0.16 5.33 0.41
CA ARG A 37 1.58 5.71 0.37
C ARG A 37 2.34 4.87 -0.65
N GLY A 38 3.34 5.48 -1.28
CA GLY A 38 4.28 4.83 -2.18
C GLY A 38 3.72 4.53 -3.59
N PRO A 39 4.46 3.74 -4.39
CA PRO A 39 4.23 3.58 -5.83
C PRO A 39 2.87 2.99 -6.24
N LEU A 40 2.26 2.15 -5.40
CA LEU A 40 0.91 1.60 -5.62
C LEU A 40 -0.06 2.03 -4.51
N GLN A 41 0.20 3.17 -3.86
CA GLN A 41 -0.68 3.77 -2.86
C GLN A 41 -1.22 2.75 -1.83
N LEU A 42 -0.30 2.08 -1.12
CA LEU A 42 -0.67 1.08 -0.10
C LEU A 42 -1.64 1.70 0.90
N THR A 43 -2.82 1.08 1.03
CA THR A 43 -3.96 1.63 1.77
C THR A 43 -4.60 0.56 2.65
N TRP A 44 -5.21 0.96 3.77
CA TRP A 44 -5.84 0.12 4.81
C TRP A 44 -4.89 -0.58 5.78
N ASN A 45 -5.26 -0.56 7.08
CA ASN A 45 -4.52 -1.17 8.18
C ASN A 45 -4.12 -2.64 7.93
N TYR A 46 -5.00 -3.44 7.33
CA TYR A 46 -4.71 -4.84 7.04
C TYR A 46 -3.61 -5.02 5.98
N ASN A 47 -3.54 -4.15 4.97
CA ASN A 47 -2.48 -4.20 3.97
C ASN A 47 -1.15 -3.74 4.56
N TYR A 48 -1.16 -2.68 5.37
CA TYR A 48 0.05 -2.25 6.09
C TYR A 48 0.56 -3.33 7.03
N GLN A 49 -0.33 -4.03 7.75
CA GLN A 49 0.05 -5.14 8.63
C GLN A 49 0.76 -6.26 7.84
N GLU A 50 0.16 -6.74 6.76
CA GLU A 50 0.72 -7.87 6.00
C GLU A 50 1.98 -7.47 5.21
N ALA A 51 2.02 -6.25 4.66
CA ALA A 51 3.22 -5.71 4.04
C ALA A 51 4.36 -5.56 5.07
N GLY A 52 4.02 -5.13 6.29
CA GLY A 52 4.90 -5.03 7.44
C GLY A 52 5.61 -6.34 7.75
N LYS A 53 4.81 -7.40 7.91
CA LYS A 53 5.31 -8.77 8.14
C LYS A 53 6.25 -9.23 7.03
N ALA A 54 5.87 -9.01 5.76
CA ALA A 54 6.64 -9.48 4.62
C ALA A 54 7.97 -8.74 4.42
N ASN A 55 8.06 -7.48 4.87
CA ASN A 55 9.21 -6.62 4.60
C ASN A 55 10.00 -6.22 5.85
N GLY A 56 9.63 -6.73 7.03
CA GLY A 56 10.35 -6.52 8.28
C GLY A 56 10.17 -5.13 8.90
N PHE A 57 8.97 -4.55 8.82
CA PHE A 57 8.64 -3.28 9.49
C PHE A 57 7.29 -3.35 10.21
N ASP A 58 7.08 -2.49 11.19
CA ASP A 58 5.79 -2.38 11.87
C ASP A 58 4.83 -1.49 11.07
N GLY A 59 3.99 -2.11 10.24
CA GLY A 59 3.04 -1.40 9.41
C GLY A 59 1.85 -0.81 10.17
N VAL A 60 1.49 -1.36 11.34
CA VAL A 60 0.35 -0.86 12.13
C VAL A 60 0.75 0.34 12.97
N ALA A 61 1.89 0.26 13.68
CA ALA A 61 2.36 1.34 14.53
C ALA A 61 3.21 2.39 13.79
N ASN A 62 3.78 2.05 12.64
CA ASN A 62 4.61 2.98 11.85
C ASN A 62 4.29 2.95 10.34
N PRO A 63 3.04 3.20 9.91
CA PRO A 63 2.70 3.23 8.48
C PRO A 63 3.41 4.35 7.72
N ASP A 64 3.80 5.44 8.41
CA ASP A 64 4.44 6.61 7.80
C ASP A 64 5.82 6.30 7.20
N ILE A 65 6.48 5.20 7.62
CA ILE A 65 7.78 4.79 7.07
C ILE A 65 7.72 4.47 5.57
N VAL A 66 6.56 4.03 5.06
CA VAL A 66 6.36 3.77 3.63
C VAL A 66 6.47 5.06 2.79
N ALA A 67 6.24 6.23 3.39
CA ALA A 67 6.44 7.52 2.72
C ALA A 67 7.85 8.10 2.92
N ARG A 68 8.63 7.58 3.87
CA ARG A 68 9.94 8.15 4.26
C ARG A 68 11.12 7.33 3.75
N ASP A 69 10.95 6.02 3.59
CA ASP A 69 11.96 5.12 3.06
C ASP A 69 11.59 4.70 1.63
N PRO A 70 12.31 5.19 0.59
CA PRO A 70 12.00 4.89 -0.79
C PRO A 70 12.23 3.42 -1.15
N VAL A 71 13.19 2.74 -0.51
CA VAL A 71 13.43 1.30 -0.74
C VAL A 71 12.25 0.52 -0.20
N LEU A 72 11.79 0.87 0.99
CA LEU A 72 10.62 0.22 1.57
C LEU A 72 9.34 0.52 0.78
N ALA A 73 9.17 1.74 0.27
CA ALA A 73 8.04 2.12 -0.58
C ALA A 73 7.93 1.22 -1.82
N TRP A 74 9.05 0.95 -2.49
CA TRP A 74 9.06 0.03 -3.64
C TRP A 74 8.85 -1.43 -3.22
N ARG A 75 9.40 -1.85 -2.09
CA ARG A 75 9.18 -3.19 -1.54
C ARG A 75 7.70 -3.45 -1.23
N THR A 76 6.98 -2.50 -0.64
CA THR A 76 5.54 -2.66 -0.36
C THR A 76 4.71 -2.68 -1.63
N ALA A 77 5.05 -1.87 -2.64
CA ALA A 77 4.40 -1.92 -3.95
C ALA A 77 4.60 -3.28 -4.66
N LEU A 78 5.83 -3.79 -4.68
CA LEU A 78 6.12 -5.10 -5.28
C LEU A 78 5.47 -6.25 -4.48
N TRP A 79 5.46 -6.15 -3.15
CA TRP A 79 4.73 -7.10 -2.31
C TRP A 79 3.24 -7.14 -2.66
N PHE A 80 2.60 -5.98 -2.78
CA PHE A 80 1.18 -5.91 -3.14
C PHE A 80 0.93 -6.51 -4.53
N TRP A 81 1.79 -6.17 -5.50
CA TRP A 81 1.72 -6.72 -6.84
C TRP A 81 1.83 -8.25 -6.85
N MET A 82 2.83 -8.79 -6.16
CA MET A 82 3.07 -10.24 -6.12
C MET A 82 1.98 -11.00 -5.38
N THR A 83 1.36 -10.38 -4.37
CA THR A 83 0.32 -11.01 -3.54
C THR A 83 -1.06 -10.94 -4.18
N ASN A 84 -1.44 -9.80 -4.79
CA ASN A 84 -2.82 -9.54 -5.23
C ASN A 84 -2.99 -9.48 -6.75
N VAL A 85 -1.95 -9.08 -7.49
CA VAL A 85 -2.09 -8.74 -8.92
C VAL A 85 -1.45 -9.78 -9.85
N ARG A 86 -0.32 -10.38 -9.43
CA ARG A 86 0.49 -11.27 -10.26
C ARG A 86 -0.30 -12.45 -10.84
N ALA A 87 -1.23 -13.02 -10.05
CA ALA A 87 -2.01 -14.18 -10.46
C ALA A 87 -2.93 -13.90 -11.67
N VAL A 88 -3.39 -12.65 -11.83
CA VAL A 88 -4.30 -12.26 -12.93
C VAL A 88 -3.57 -11.69 -14.14
N LEU A 89 -2.24 -11.55 -14.09
CA LEU A 89 -1.44 -11.02 -15.20
C LEU A 89 -1.66 -11.78 -16.54
N PRO A 90 -1.77 -13.12 -16.58
CA PRO A 90 -2.05 -13.84 -17.82
C PRO A 90 -3.44 -13.53 -18.44
N GLN A 91 -4.37 -12.97 -17.65
CA GLN A 91 -5.70 -12.57 -18.12
C GLN A 91 -5.70 -11.19 -18.80
N GLY A 92 -4.52 -10.58 -18.93
CA GLY A 92 -4.31 -9.30 -19.61
C GLY A 92 -4.32 -8.09 -18.68
N PHE A 93 -3.87 -6.95 -19.20
CA PHE A 93 -3.70 -5.72 -18.43
C PHE A 93 -5.01 -5.24 -17.76
N GLY A 94 -6.16 -5.41 -18.42
CA GLY A 94 -7.46 -5.06 -17.85
C GLY A 94 -7.82 -5.83 -16.57
N ALA A 95 -7.35 -7.09 -16.44
CA ALA A 95 -7.54 -7.84 -15.20
C ALA A 95 -6.68 -7.28 -14.06
N THR A 96 -5.46 -6.81 -14.37
CA THR A 96 -4.60 -6.15 -13.39
C THR A 96 -5.16 -4.81 -12.92
N ILE A 97 -5.90 -4.08 -13.78
CA ILE A 97 -6.63 -2.87 -13.38
C ILE A 97 -7.72 -3.19 -12.35
N ARG A 98 -8.43 -4.32 -12.49
CA ARG A 98 -9.47 -4.73 -11.53
C ARG A 98 -8.93 -5.29 -10.22
N ALA A 99 -7.66 -5.69 -10.19
CA ALA A 99 -7.02 -6.29 -9.02
C ALA A 99 -6.28 -5.27 -8.13
N ILE A 100 -6.15 -4.04 -8.61
CA ILE A 100 -5.67 -2.87 -7.87
C ILE A 100 -6.90 -2.10 -7.38
#